data_AF-A0A7W2EC83-F1
#
_entry.id   AF-A0A7W2EC83-F1
#
_cell.length_a   1.000
_cell.length_b   1.000
_cell.length_c   1.000
_cell.angle_alpha   90.00
_cell.angle_beta   90.00
_cell.angle_gamma   90.00
#
_symmetry.space_group_name_H-M   'P 1'
#
loop_
_entity.id
_entity.type
_entity.pdbx_description
1 polymer ?
#
loop_
_entity_poly.entity_id
_entity_poly.type
_entity_poly.pdbx_seq_one_letter_code
_entity_poly.pdbx_strand_id
1 'polypeptide(L)'
;MNPGSPSRVGPEAVEKHKGSMPEAVRYMLAAWTVMIGGELLHQIFAVAASVIDPSALREVAKERATNGDGEVSEALMNASVYGSIFIMALLQLGVILLFVFALRAVQKQAKWAENARRLLQIFSVFFALRMVTLFMMVPASTAVPTAMFGIDGVIQIILGVAGILGIIYSVDKDSVAWTKPPKDKTSGNADAAGAPEKKES
;
A
#
# COMPACT_ATOMS: atom_id res chain seq x y z
N MET A 1 54.21 -0.98 21.43
CA MET A 1 53.49 0.05 20.64
C MET A 1 53.47 -0.40 19.19
N ASN A 2 52.30 -0.67 18.63
CA ASN A 2 52.14 -1.11 17.25
C ASN A 2 51.82 0.12 16.36
N PRO A 3 52.64 0.48 15.36
CA PRO A 3 52.45 1.72 14.58
C PRO A 3 51.35 1.67 13.50
N GLY A 4 50.53 0.61 13.44
CA GLY A 4 49.69 0.31 12.28
C GLY A 4 48.18 0.39 12.46
N SER A 5 47.63 1.02 13.50
CA SER A 5 46.17 1.16 13.61
C SER A 5 45.66 2.33 12.74
N PRO A 6 44.80 2.11 11.72
CA PRO A 6 44.13 3.21 11.05
C PRO A 6 43.18 3.88 12.03
N SER A 7 43.67 4.96 12.63
CA SER A 7 42.91 5.90 13.42
C SER A 7 41.93 6.61 12.49
N ARG A 8 40.63 6.36 12.72
CA ARG A 8 39.48 7.12 12.21
C ARG A 8 39.32 7.06 10.69
N VAL A 9 38.38 6.20 10.26
CA VAL A 9 37.70 6.38 8.98
C VAL A 9 36.99 7.75 9.07
N GLY A 10 37.49 8.73 8.32
CA GLY A 10 36.87 10.05 8.24
C GLY A 10 35.45 9.95 7.66
N PRO A 11 34.55 10.89 7.97
CA PRO A 11 33.16 10.89 7.47
C PRO A 11 33.04 11.03 5.93
N GLU A 12 34.15 11.04 5.19
CA GLU A 12 34.20 11.18 3.73
C GLU A 12 34.10 9.86 2.95
N ALA A 13 34.08 8.69 3.61
CA ALA A 13 33.92 7.40 2.93
C ALA A 13 32.47 7.01 2.60
N VAL A 14 31.48 7.88 2.90
CA VAL A 14 30.15 7.76 2.32
C VAL A 14 30.07 8.77 1.18
N GLU A 15 30.58 8.38 0.02
CA GLU A 15 30.22 9.06 -1.23
C GLU A 15 28.70 9.12 -1.29
N LYS A 16 28.14 10.30 -1.00
CA LYS A 16 26.79 10.65 -1.39
C LYS A 16 26.79 10.62 -2.92
N HIS A 17 26.47 9.46 -3.51
CA HIS A 17 26.28 9.33 -4.94
C HIS A 17 25.18 10.32 -5.36
N LYS A 18 25.62 11.49 -5.84
CA LYS A 18 24.78 12.52 -6.45
C LYS A 18 24.19 11.91 -7.73
N GLY A 19 23.03 11.26 -7.59
CA GLY A 19 22.32 10.61 -8.70
C GLY A 19 21.74 9.23 -8.37
N SER A 20 22.18 8.55 -7.31
CA SER A 20 21.56 7.27 -6.91
C SER A 20 20.32 7.53 -6.05
N MET A 21 19.27 6.72 -6.25
CA MET A 21 18.06 6.75 -5.42
C MET A 21 18.43 6.67 -3.92
N PRO A 22 17.95 7.61 -3.08
CA PRO A 22 18.23 7.59 -1.65
C PRO A 22 17.84 6.26 -1.00
N GLU A 23 18.58 5.86 0.02
CA GLU A 23 18.36 4.58 0.69
C GLU A 23 16.96 4.46 1.30
N ALA A 24 16.46 5.53 1.95
CA ALA A 24 15.10 5.60 2.45
C ALA A 24 14.05 5.39 1.35
N VAL A 25 14.28 5.94 0.16
CA VAL A 25 13.39 5.75 -1.01
C VAL A 25 13.41 4.30 -1.46
N ARG A 26 14.59 3.67 -1.51
CA ARG A 26 14.74 2.25 -1.87
C ARG A 26 13.97 1.34 -0.91
N TYR A 27 14.10 1.55 0.40
CA TYR A 27 13.39 0.76 1.40
C TYR A 27 11.89 1.03 1.40
N MET A 28 11.46 2.28 1.24
CA MET A 28 10.05 2.63 1.05
C MET A 28 9.43 1.88 -0.13
N LEU A 29 10.08 1.93 -1.30
CA LEU A 29 9.60 1.26 -2.51
C LEU A 29 9.62 -0.28 -2.36
N ALA A 30 10.66 -0.83 -1.74
CA ALA A 30 10.75 -2.27 -1.48
C ALA A 30 9.63 -2.74 -0.54
N ALA A 31 9.40 -2.02 0.56
CA ALA A 31 8.34 -2.32 1.53
C ALA A 31 6.96 -2.29 0.86
N TRP A 32 6.66 -1.24 0.08
CA TRP A 32 5.39 -1.19 -0.66
C TRP A 32 5.30 -2.22 -1.79
N THR A 33 6.40 -2.62 -2.40
CA THR A 33 6.39 -3.73 -3.38
C THR A 33 6.00 -5.04 -2.70
N VAL A 34 6.57 -5.34 -1.53
CA VAL A 34 6.21 -6.52 -0.74
C VAL A 34 4.75 -6.47 -0.31
N MET A 35 4.28 -5.32 0.17
CA MET A 35 2.89 -5.10 0.56
C MET A 35 1.93 -5.37 -0.62
N ILE A 36 2.20 -4.81 -1.80
CA ILE A 36 1.34 -4.95 -2.98
C ILE A 36 1.40 -6.37 -3.55
N GLY A 37 2.60 -6.95 -3.66
CA GLY A 37 2.78 -8.31 -4.16
C GLY A 37 2.15 -9.35 -3.23
N GLY A 38 2.29 -9.14 -1.92
CA GLY A 38 1.63 -9.94 -0.92
C GLY A 38 0.10 -9.81 -0.95
N GLU A 39 -0.43 -8.61 -1.23
CA GLU A 39 -1.88 -8.43 -1.38
C GLU A 39 -2.45 -9.18 -2.57
N LEU A 40 -1.71 -9.27 -3.66
CA LEU A 40 -2.09 -10.10 -4.79
C LEU A 40 -2.14 -11.59 -4.41
N LEU A 41 -1.18 -12.06 -3.63
CA LEU A 41 -1.19 -13.44 -3.13
C LEU A 41 -2.40 -13.67 -2.22
N HIS A 42 -2.60 -12.83 -1.21
CA HIS A 42 -3.76 -12.89 -0.32
C HIS A 42 -5.08 -12.91 -1.10
N GLN A 43 -5.21 -12.06 -2.13
CA GLN A 43 -6.41 -12.04 -2.98
C GLN A 43 -6.64 -13.39 -3.70
N ILE A 44 -5.59 -14.06 -4.18
CA ILE A 44 -5.71 -15.38 -4.80
C ILE A 44 -6.24 -16.40 -3.77
N PHE A 45 -5.70 -16.39 -2.54
CA PHE A 45 -6.17 -17.26 -1.47
C PHE A 45 -7.63 -16.97 -1.10
N ALA A 46 -8.01 -15.70 -0.96
CA ALA A 46 -9.37 -15.28 -0.64
C ALA A 46 -10.40 -15.71 -1.70
N VAL A 47 -10.06 -15.54 -2.98
CA VAL A 47 -10.92 -15.98 -4.09
C VAL A 47 -11.02 -17.51 -4.12
N ALA A 48 -9.89 -18.22 -3.97
CA ALA A 48 -9.90 -19.68 -3.93
C ALA A 48 -10.75 -20.21 -2.77
N ALA A 49 -10.63 -19.63 -1.56
CA ALA A 49 -11.45 -19.99 -0.42
C ALA A 49 -12.94 -19.74 -0.67
N SER A 50 -13.29 -18.61 -1.29
CA SER A 50 -14.68 -18.25 -1.63
C SER A 50 -15.31 -19.16 -2.68
N VAL A 51 -14.49 -19.67 -3.61
CA VAL A 51 -14.93 -20.64 -4.64
C VAL A 51 -15.10 -22.05 -4.03
N ILE A 52 -14.21 -22.45 -3.12
CA ILE A 52 -14.29 -23.74 -2.41
C ILE A 52 -15.52 -23.77 -1.49
N ASP A 53 -15.77 -22.68 -0.76
CA ASP A 53 -16.88 -22.57 0.18
C ASP A 53 -17.68 -21.28 -0.01
N PRO A 54 -18.66 -21.29 -0.93
CA PRO A 54 -19.53 -20.14 -1.17
C PRO A 54 -20.71 -20.05 -0.18
N SER A 55 -20.73 -20.85 0.89
CA SER A 55 -21.88 -20.99 1.80
C SER A 55 -22.38 -19.66 2.36
N ALA A 56 -21.48 -18.81 2.85
CA ALA A 56 -21.82 -17.49 3.39
C ALA A 56 -22.51 -16.58 2.35
N LEU A 57 -22.04 -16.58 1.10
CA LEU A 57 -22.67 -15.81 0.03
C LEU A 57 -24.03 -16.39 -0.36
N ARG A 58 -24.17 -17.72 -0.30
CA ARG A 58 -25.41 -18.42 -0.58
C ARG A 58 -26.45 -18.17 0.51
N GLU A 59 -26.06 -18.08 1.77
CA GLU A 59 -26.93 -17.69 2.89
C GLU A 59 -27.47 -16.27 2.71
N VAL A 60 -26.58 -15.30 2.42
CA VAL A 60 -26.98 -13.92 2.14
C VAL A 60 -27.90 -13.83 0.91
N ALA A 61 -27.65 -14.63 -0.14
CA ALA A 61 -28.53 -14.69 -1.30
C ALA A 61 -29.90 -15.29 -0.97
N LYS A 62 -29.96 -16.34 -0.13
CA LYS A 62 -31.20 -16.95 0.36
C LYS A 62 -32.00 -16.01 1.23
N GLU A 63 -31.38 -15.28 2.14
CA GLU A 63 -32.06 -14.25 2.95
C GLU A 63 -32.70 -13.20 2.05
N ARG A 64 -32.01 -12.74 1.01
CA ARG A 64 -32.57 -11.77 0.05
C ARG A 64 -33.69 -12.36 -0.81
N ALA A 65 -33.57 -13.62 -1.23
CA ALA A 65 -34.61 -14.31 -1.98
C ALA A 65 -35.86 -14.57 -1.15
N THR A 66 -35.72 -14.89 0.14
CA THR A 66 -36.85 -15.08 1.07
C THR A 66 -37.62 -13.79 1.31
N ASN A 67 -36.96 -12.63 1.14
CA ASN A 67 -37.57 -11.31 1.22
C ASN A 67 -38.14 -10.80 -0.13
N GLY A 68 -38.03 -11.57 -1.21
CA GLY A 68 -38.60 -11.26 -2.53
C GLY A 68 -39.68 -12.27 -2.93
N ASP A 69 -40.76 -11.80 -3.55
CA ASP A 69 -41.83 -12.69 -4.04
C ASP A 69 -41.35 -13.50 -5.26
N GLY A 70 -40.80 -14.69 -5.01
CA GLY A 70 -40.56 -15.70 -6.06
C GLY A 70 -39.53 -16.77 -5.69
N GLU A 71 -39.80 -18.02 -6.05
CA GLU A 71 -38.78 -19.09 -6.05
C GLU A 71 -37.66 -18.73 -7.02
N VAL A 72 -36.50 -18.34 -6.49
CA VAL A 72 -35.30 -18.11 -7.29
C VAL A 72 -34.74 -19.47 -7.71
N SER A 73 -34.67 -19.73 -9.02
CA SER A 73 -34.06 -20.94 -9.57
C SER A 73 -32.63 -21.13 -9.04
N GLU A 74 -32.26 -22.37 -8.72
CA GLU A 74 -30.91 -22.70 -8.23
C GLU A 74 -29.81 -22.27 -9.21
N ALA A 75 -30.07 -22.30 -10.52
CA ALA A 75 -29.15 -21.82 -11.54
C ALA A 75 -28.92 -20.30 -11.43
N LEU A 76 -29.98 -19.52 -11.17
CA LEU A 76 -29.88 -18.08 -10.98
C LEU A 76 -29.19 -17.72 -9.65
N MET A 77 -29.43 -18.50 -8.60
CA MET A 77 -28.75 -18.36 -7.31
C MET A 77 -27.24 -18.66 -7.43
N ASN A 78 -26.85 -19.73 -8.14
CA ASN A 78 -25.44 -20.03 -8.34
C ASN A 78 -24.76 -18.97 -9.23
N ALA A 79 -25.41 -18.53 -10.30
CA ALA A 79 -24.88 -17.46 -11.16
C ALA A 79 -24.67 -16.14 -10.40
N SER A 80 -25.58 -15.78 -9.49
CA SER A 80 -25.45 -14.56 -8.69
C SER A 80 -24.34 -14.65 -7.64
N VAL A 81 -24.18 -15.80 -6.99
CA VAL A 81 -23.11 -16.05 -6.01
C VAL A 81 -21.74 -15.99 -6.68
N TYR A 82 -21.50 -16.77 -7.74
CA TYR A 82 -20.22 -16.76 -8.45
C TYR A 82 -19.96 -15.45 -9.21
N GLY A 83 -21.03 -14.82 -9.73
CA GLY A 83 -20.94 -13.49 -10.32
C GLY A 83 -20.46 -12.45 -9.30
N SER A 84 -20.96 -12.54 -8.06
CA SER A 84 -20.55 -11.65 -6.96
C SER A 84 -19.10 -11.89 -6.55
N ILE A 85 -18.65 -13.15 -6.45
CA ILE A 85 -17.23 -13.49 -6.21
C ILE A 85 -16.35 -12.87 -7.30
N PHE A 86 -16.73 -13.03 -8.57
CA PHE A 86 -15.98 -12.50 -9.70
C PHE A 86 -15.90 -10.96 -9.69
N ILE A 87 -17.03 -10.27 -9.50
CA ILE A 87 -17.05 -8.80 -9.45
C ILE A 87 -16.20 -8.29 -8.28
N MET A 88 -16.33 -8.91 -7.09
CA MET A 88 -15.52 -8.52 -5.93
C MET A 88 -14.03 -8.73 -6.18
N ALA A 89 -13.65 -9.84 -6.82
CA ALA A 89 -12.28 -10.09 -7.22
C ALA A 89 -11.76 -9.03 -8.21
N LEU A 90 -12.57 -8.62 -9.19
CA LEU A 90 -12.19 -7.55 -10.13
C LEU A 90 -12.01 -6.20 -9.43
N LEU A 91 -12.90 -5.86 -8.48
CA LEU A 91 -12.77 -4.63 -7.69
C LEU A 91 -11.47 -4.62 -6.89
N GLN A 92 -11.17 -5.72 -6.20
CA GLN A 92 -9.92 -5.86 -5.43
C GLN A 92 -8.69 -5.76 -6.35
N LEU A 93 -8.75 -6.38 -7.53
CA LEU A 93 -7.68 -6.30 -8.52
C LEU A 93 -7.50 -4.86 -9.02
N GLY A 94 -8.59 -4.12 -9.22
CA GLY A 94 -8.55 -2.70 -9.58
C GLY A 94 -7.81 -1.85 -8.54
N VAL A 95 -8.02 -2.14 -7.25
CA VAL A 95 -7.29 -1.48 -6.15
C VAL A 95 -5.80 -1.82 -6.18
N ILE A 96 -5.43 -3.09 -6.43
CA ILE A 96 -4.01 -3.48 -6.60
C ILE A 96 -3.37 -2.74 -7.77
N LEU A 97 -4.05 -2.66 -8.92
CA LEU A 97 -3.54 -1.92 -10.09
C LEU A 97 -3.34 -0.44 -9.78
N LEU A 98 -4.25 0.17 -9.01
CA LEU A 98 -4.09 1.53 -8.51
C LEU A 98 -2.82 1.68 -7.66
N PHE A 99 -2.53 0.73 -6.77
CA PHE A 99 -1.29 0.76 -5.97
C PHE A 99 -0.05 0.58 -6.81
N VAL A 100 -0.06 -0.31 -7.80
CA VAL A 100 1.05 -0.48 -8.75
C VAL A 100 1.30 0.80 -9.53
N PHE A 101 0.24 1.49 -9.95
CA PHE A 101 0.34 2.79 -10.64
C PHE A 101 0.90 3.88 -9.72
N ALA A 102 0.43 3.94 -8.47
CA ALA A 102 0.95 4.85 -7.46
C ALA A 102 2.43 4.58 -7.14
N LEU A 103 2.81 3.31 -6.96
CA LEU A 103 4.20 2.92 -6.70
C LEU A 103 5.11 3.31 -7.86
N ARG A 104 4.69 3.06 -9.10
CA ARG A 104 5.42 3.50 -10.29
C ARG A 104 5.53 5.03 -10.39
N ALA A 105 4.50 5.77 -9.99
CA ALA A 105 4.55 7.22 -9.98
C ALA A 105 5.56 7.75 -8.96
N VAL A 106 5.65 7.14 -7.77
CA VAL A 106 6.67 7.45 -6.77
C VAL A 106 8.07 7.10 -7.28
N GLN A 107 8.23 5.90 -7.86
CA GLN A 107 9.51 5.43 -8.39
C GLN A 107 10.03 6.33 -9.52
N LYS A 108 9.15 6.77 -10.43
CA LYS A 108 9.50 7.60 -11.59
C LYS A 108 9.40 9.10 -11.33
N GLN A 109 9.13 9.53 -10.10
CA GLN A 109 8.96 10.94 -9.74
C GLN A 109 7.96 11.68 -10.66
N ALA A 110 6.84 11.02 -10.96
CA ALA A 110 5.81 11.62 -11.82
C ALA A 110 5.23 12.90 -11.19
N LYS A 111 4.54 13.73 -11.98
CA LYS A 111 3.94 15.00 -11.52
C LYS A 111 3.01 14.87 -10.30
N TRP A 112 2.43 13.68 -10.10
CA TRP A 112 1.51 13.37 -9.00
C TRP A 112 2.14 12.44 -7.93
N ALA A 113 3.48 12.26 -7.94
CA ALA A 113 4.20 11.37 -7.03
C ALA A 113 3.96 11.68 -5.55
N GLU A 114 3.77 12.94 -5.18
CA GLU A 114 3.42 13.31 -3.81
C GLU A 114 2.06 12.71 -3.39
N ASN A 115 1.05 12.83 -4.24
CA ASN A 115 -0.27 12.26 -3.99
C ASN A 115 -0.24 10.73 -3.99
N ALA A 116 0.54 10.13 -4.90
CA ALA A 116 0.77 8.69 -4.93
C ALA A 116 1.41 8.19 -3.62
N ARG A 117 2.40 8.90 -3.08
CA ARG A 117 3.03 8.59 -1.79
C ARG A 117 2.02 8.65 -0.65
N ARG A 118 1.18 9.70 -0.60
CA ARG A 118 0.12 9.84 0.41
C ARG A 118 -0.93 8.74 0.32
N LEU A 119 -1.34 8.37 -0.89
CA LEU A 119 -2.27 7.27 -1.13
C LEU A 119 -1.70 5.96 -0.55
N LEU A 120 -0.45 5.63 -0.88
CA LEU A 120 0.21 4.43 -0.38
C LEU A 120 0.38 4.44 1.15
N GLN A 121 0.63 5.61 1.75
CA GLN A 121 0.66 5.75 3.23
C GLN A 121 -0.70 5.43 3.86
N ILE A 122 -1.79 5.99 3.34
CA ILE A 122 -3.15 5.76 3.86
C ILE A 122 -3.50 4.27 3.79
N PHE A 123 -3.25 3.65 2.64
CA PHE A 123 -3.52 2.22 2.49
C PHE A 123 -2.57 1.34 3.29
N SER A 124 -1.33 1.77 3.53
CA SER A 124 -0.43 1.07 4.46
C SER A 124 -1.00 1.03 5.89
N VAL A 125 -1.64 2.11 6.35
CA VAL A 125 -2.34 2.12 7.65
C VAL A 125 -3.51 1.14 7.62
N PHE A 126 -4.29 1.12 6.55
CA PHE A 126 -5.37 0.14 6.38
C PHE A 126 -4.84 -1.31 6.46
N PHE A 127 -3.75 -1.64 5.77
CA PHE A 127 -3.15 -2.98 5.83
C PHE A 127 -2.64 -3.33 7.24
N ALA A 128 -2.05 -2.37 7.94
CA ALA A 128 -1.61 -2.56 9.32
C ALA A 128 -2.80 -2.85 10.24
N LEU A 129 -3.89 -2.08 10.12
CA LEU A 129 -5.12 -2.32 10.89
C LEU A 129 -5.75 -3.67 10.52
N ARG A 130 -5.83 -4.01 9.23
CA ARG A 130 -6.34 -5.30 8.75
C ARG A 130 -5.57 -6.46 9.37
N MET A 131 -4.25 -6.36 9.40
CA MET A 131 -3.39 -7.34 10.04
C MET A 131 -3.71 -7.52 11.53
N VAL A 132 -3.99 -6.44 12.28
CA VAL A 132 -4.41 -6.53 13.69
C VAL A 132 -5.76 -7.23 13.84
N THR A 133 -6.71 -6.97 12.93
CA THR A 133 -8.04 -7.60 12.99
C THR A 133 -8.02 -9.11 12.77
N LEU A 134 -6.96 -9.68 12.19
CA LEU A 134 -6.84 -11.13 12.00
C LEU A 134 -6.89 -11.89 13.31
N PHE A 135 -6.33 -11.32 14.38
CA PHE A 135 -6.32 -11.92 15.70
C PHE A 135 -7.71 -11.94 16.37
N MET A 136 -8.69 -11.25 15.78
CA MET A 136 -10.09 -11.21 16.25
C MET A 136 -11.01 -12.12 15.45
N MET A 137 -10.50 -12.77 14.40
CA MET A 137 -11.30 -13.50 13.42
C MET A 137 -11.18 -15.01 13.64
N VAL A 138 -12.31 -15.71 13.67
CA VAL A 138 -12.36 -17.18 13.78
C VAL A 138 -12.69 -17.77 12.41
N PRO A 139 -11.92 -18.76 11.90
CA PRO A 139 -12.25 -19.44 10.66
C PRO A 139 -13.62 -20.12 10.78
N ALA A 140 -14.58 -19.73 9.93
CA ALA A 140 -15.93 -20.27 9.96
C ALA A 140 -16.14 -21.42 8.96
N SER A 141 -15.22 -21.62 8.01
CA SER A 141 -15.35 -22.64 6.96
C SER A 141 -14.86 -24.01 7.42
N THR A 142 -15.65 -25.04 7.16
CA THR A 142 -15.27 -26.45 7.36
C THR A 142 -14.73 -27.11 6.09
N ALA A 143 -14.93 -26.51 4.92
CA ALA A 143 -14.50 -27.03 3.63
C ALA A 143 -13.12 -26.51 3.20
N VAL A 144 -12.68 -25.35 3.70
CA VAL A 144 -11.36 -24.79 3.41
C VAL A 144 -10.31 -25.38 4.38
N PRO A 145 -9.18 -25.93 3.88
CA PRO A 145 -8.14 -26.50 4.74
C PRO A 145 -7.58 -25.50 5.76
N THR A 146 -7.44 -25.90 7.02
CA THR A 146 -6.91 -25.04 8.09
C THR A 146 -5.52 -24.48 7.78
N ALA A 147 -4.68 -25.27 7.10
CA ALA A 147 -3.36 -24.83 6.65
C ALA A 147 -3.42 -23.63 5.70
N MET A 148 -4.48 -23.53 4.88
CA MET A 148 -4.69 -22.41 3.97
C MET A 148 -4.91 -21.10 4.73
N PHE A 149 -5.72 -21.13 5.80
CA PHE A 149 -5.90 -19.98 6.69
C PHE A 149 -4.61 -19.60 7.41
N GLY A 150 -3.81 -20.57 7.85
CA GLY A 150 -2.52 -20.31 8.49
C GLY A 150 -1.52 -19.62 7.56
N ILE A 151 -1.38 -20.12 6.33
CA ILE A 151 -0.50 -19.53 5.31
C ILE A 151 -0.98 -18.12 4.95
N ASP A 152 -2.29 -17.95 4.72
CA ASP A 152 -2.86 -16.65 4.40
C ASP A 152 -2.66 -15.64 5.54
N GLY A 153 -2.85 -16.06 6.79
CA GLY A 153 -2.57 -15.23 7.96
C GLY A 153 -1.10 -14.77 8.03
N VAL A 154 -0.14 -15.66 7.75
CA VAL A 154 1.29 -15.31 7.69
C VAL A 154 1.55 -14.28 6.60
N ILE A 155 0.96 -14.47 5.41
CA ILE A 155 1.04 -13.50 4.32
C ILE A 155 0.56 -12.15 4.83
N GLN A 156 -0.67 -12.06 5.34
CA GLN A 156 -1.24 -10.80 5.79
C GLN A 156 -0.44 -10.12 6.92
N ILE A 157 0.21 -10.87 7.81
CA ILE A 157 1.15 -10.32 8.80
C ILE A 157 2.34 -9.62 8.10
N ILE A 158 2.95 -10.28 7.12
CA ILE A 158 4.04 -9.72 6.32
C ILE A 158 3.58 -8.43 5.63
N LEU A 159 2.38 -8.39 5.04
CA LEU A 159 1.83 -7.18 4.41
C LEU A 159 1.67 -6.04 5.41
N GLY A 160 1.13 -6.32 6.60
CA GLY A 160 0.92 -5.31 7.64
C GLY A 160 2.25 -4.71 8.10
N VAL A 161 3.26 -5.55 8.35
CA VAL A 161 4.62 -5.10 8.70
C VAL A 161 5.24 -4.30 7.55
N ALA A 162 5.12 -4.77 6.31
CA ALA A 162 5.61 -4.06 5.14
C ALA A 162 4.93 -2.69 4.96
N GLY A 163 3.63 -2.59 5.24
CA GLY A 163 2.91 -1.32 5.26
C GLY A 163 3.48 -0.35 6.31
N ILE A 164 3.70 -0.83 7.54
CA ILE A 164 4.29 -0.01 8.62
C ILE A 164 5.68 0.49 8.23
N LEU A 165 6.55 -0.40 7.73
CA LEU A 165 7.89 -0.01 7.26
C LEU A 165 7.81 0.98 6.09
N GLY A 166 6.89 0.77 5.15
CA GLY A 166 6.62 1.69 4.06
C GLY A 166 6.28 3.10 4.56
N ILE A 167 5.44 3.21 5.60
CA ILE A 167 5.13 4.50 6.25
C ILE A 167 6.40 5.12 6.86
N ILE A 168 7.13 4.36 7.68
CA ILE A 168 8.34 4.85 8.37
C ILE A 168 9.35 5.42 7.37
N TYR A 169 9.67 4.69 6.31
CA TYR A 169 10.61 5.17 5.31
C TYR A 169 10.03 6.28 4.42
N SER A 170 8.70 6.32 4.24
CA SER A 170 8.08 7.35 3.42
C SER A 170 8.08 8.75 4.05
N VAL A 171 8.12 8.85 5.38
CA VAL A 171 8.16 10.15 6.08
C VAL A 171 9.57 10.72 6.21
N ASP A 172 10.58 9.95 5.85
CA ASP A 172 11.97 10.43 5.79
C ASP A 172 12.11 11.64 4.86
N LYS A 173 13.02 12.55 5.21
CA LYS A 173 13.24 13.81 4.47
C LYS A 173 13.60 13.55 3.01
N ASP A 174 14.40 12.51 2.74
CA ASP A 174 14.81 12.15 1.39
C ASP A 174 13.63 11.60 0.59
N SER A 175 12.77 10.77 1.20
CA SER A 175 11.54 10.26 0.58
C SER A 175 10.50 11.35 0.29
N VAL A 176 10.37 12.32 1.19
CA VAL A 176 9.53 13.50 0.98
C VAL A 176 10.08 14.35 -0.16
N ALA A 177 11.38 14.65 -0.16
CA ALA A 177 12.02 15.44 -1.21
C ALA A 177 11.95 14.74 -2.57
N TRP A 178 12.08 13.41 -2.60
CA TRP A 178 12.02 12.59 -3.81
C TRP A 178 10.69 12.72 -4.56
N THR A 179 9.59 13.01 -3.86
CA THR A 179 8.24 13.05 -4.45
C THR A 179 7.71 14.46 -4.69
N LYS A 180 8.46 15.49 -4.29
CA LYS A 180 8.07 16.88 -4.51
C LYS A 180 8.38 17.32 -5.94
N PRO A 181 7.49 18.10 -6.58
CA PRO A 181 7.81 18.73 -7.86
C PRO A 181 9.02 19.68 -7.68
N PRO A 182 9.85 19.86 -8.72
CA PRO A 182 10.90 20.87 -8.70
C PRO A 182 10.31 22.23 -8.37
N LYS A 183 10.88 22.95 -7.39
CA LYS A 183 10.44 24.33 -7.11
C LYS A 183 10.71 25.18 -8.35
N ASP A 184 9.66 25.75 -8.94
CA ASP A 184 9.81 26.79 -9.94
C ASP A 184 10.60 27.95 -9.32
N LYS A 185 11.71 28.33 -9.96
CA LYS A 185 12.64 29.38 -9.51
C LYS A 185 12.08 30.80 -9.68
N THR A 186 10.76 30.99 -9.73
CA THR A 186 10.16 32.25 -10.21
C THR A 186 9.56 33.11 -9.10
N SER A 187 9.53 32.67 -7.83
CA SER A 187 8.99 33.50 -6.73
C SER A 187 10.05 34.23 -5.90
N GLY A 188 11.31 34.28 -6.35
CA GLY A 188 12.43 34.81 -5.56
C GLY A 188 12.75 36.30 -5.74
N ASN A 189 11.99 37.06 -6.52
CA ASN A 189 12.37 38.44 -6.88
C ASN A 189 11.32 39.52 -6.61
N ALA A 190 10.25 39.22 -5.85
CA ALA A 190 9.19 40.19 -5.53
C ALA A 190 9.47 41.02 -4.26
N ASP A 191 10.41 40.62 -3.40
CA ASP A 191 10.65 41.27 -2.09
C ASP A 191 11.78 42.31 -2.10
N ALA A 192 12.37 42.64 -3.25
CA ALA A 192 13.55 43.52 -3.35
C ALA A 192 13.28 44.91 -3.94
N ALA A 193 12.02 45.35 -4.06
CA ALA A 193 11.70 46.68 -4.57
C ALA A 193 10.65 47.40 -3.72
N GLY A 194 11.12 48.29 -2.84
CA GLY A 194 10.37 49.48 -2.43
C GLY A 194 9.93 49.55 -0.97
N ALA A 195 10.87 49.77 -0.04
CA ALA A 195 10.56 50.53 1.17
C ALA A 195 10.87 52.01 0.89
N PRO A 196 9.91 52.94 0.98
CA PRO A 196 10.23 54.37 0.87
C PRO A 196 10.86 54.85 2.18
N GLU A 197 12.08 55.37 2.05
CA GLU A 197 12.84 56.03 3.09
C GLU A 197 12.10 57.30 3.53
N LYS A 198 11.75 57.37 4.83
CA LYS A 198 11.24 58.60 5.46
C LYS A 198 12.31 59.70 5.34
N LYS A 199 11.95 60.83 4.72
CA LYS A 199 12.67 62.09 4.95
C LYS A 199 11.79 63.02 5.77
N GLU A 200 12.27 63.32 6.97
CA GLU A 200 11.84 64.44 7.79
C GLU A 200 12.24 65.76 7.11
N SER A 201 11.30 66.71 7.05
CA SER A 201 11.53 68.17 7.01
C SER A 201 10.22 68.85 7.42
#